data_AF-A0A436RKA8-F1
#
_entry.id   AF-A0A436RKA8-F1
#
_cell.length_a   1.000
_cell.length_b   1.000
_cell.length_c   1.000
_cell.angle_alpha   90.00
_cell.angle_beta   90.00
_cell.angle_gamma   90.00
#
_symmetry.space_group_name_H-M   'P 1'
#
loop_
_entity.id
_entity.type
_entity.pdbx_description
1 polymer ?
#
loop_
_entity_poly.entity_id
_entity_poly.type
_entity_poly.pdbx_seq_one_letter_code
_entity_poly.pdbx_strand_id
1 'polypeptide(L)'
;MIRISIDAMGGDHGPSVVIPALMTVVIRRPDIRFVIYGREDVVRPELAKFPKLAEVSEFVHCEIAVRMDDKPSQALRHGRWKSSMWKAVEAVKSGAAQA
;
A
#
# COMPACT_ATOMS: atom_id res chain seq x y z
N MET A 1 -8.94 -16.01 6.41
CA MET A 1 -8.70 -14.87 5.49
C MET A 1 -7.70 -13.96 6.16
N ILE A 2 -6.58 -13.66 5.49
CA ILE A 2 -5.51 -12.80 6.01
C ILE A 2 -5.53 -11.50 5.21
N ARG A 3 -5.53 -10.36 5.89
CA ARG A 3 -5.49 -9.02 5.30
C ARG A 3 -4.13 -8.40 5.52
N ILE A 4 -3.48 -8.03 4.43
CA ILE A 4 -2.14 -7.44 4.43
C ILE A 4 -2.24 -5.97 4.03
N SER A 5 -1.69 -5.10 4.85
CA SER A 5 -1.52 -3.68 4.55
C SER A 5 -0.30 -3.47 3.67
N ILE A 6 -0.44 -2.66 2.61
CA ILE A 6 0.62 -2.43 1.64
C ILE A 6 0.84 -0.94 1.47
N ASP A 7 2.06 -0.46 1.74
CA ASP A 7 2.53 0.83 1.23
C ASP A 7 2.92 0.67 -0.23
N ALA A 8 2.05 1.10 -1.15
CA ALA A 8 2.31 1.00 -2.59
C ALA A 8 3.37 1.99 -3.07
N MET A 9 3.70 3.01 -2.27
CA MET A 9 4.61 4.07 -2.64
C MET A 9 6.07 3.75 -2.30
N GLY A 10 6.31 2.70 -1.50
CA GLY A 10 7.64 2.30 -1.05
C GLY A 10 8.46 1.60 -2.13
N GLY A 11 9.79 1.76 -2.04
CA GLY A 11 10.77 1.16 -2.96
C GLY A 11 11.07 2.01 -4.19
N ASP A 12 12.18 1.70 -4.86
CA ASP A 12 12.75 2.54 -5.93
C ASP A 12 11.80 2.82 -7.09
N HIS A 13 10.88 1.90 -7.37
CA HIS A 13 9.93 1.98 -8.49
C HIS A 13 8.47 2.11 -8.04
N GLY A 14 8.20 2.08 -6.73
CA GLY A 14 6.86 2.30 -6.17
C GLY A 14 5.74 1.45 -6.80
N PRO A 15 4.57 2.04 -7.12
CA PRO A 15 3.39 1.28 -7.52
C PRO A 15 3.55 0.42 -8.77
N SER A 16 4.40 0.81 -9.73
CA SER A 16 4.58 0.07 -10.99
C SER A 16 5.26 -1.29 -10.79
N VAL A 17 5.93 -1.52 -9.65
CA VAL A 17 6.50 -2.82 -9.27
C VAL A 17 5.66 -3.48 -8.18
N VAL A 18 5.21 -2.73 -7.18
CA VAL A 18 4.45 -3.29 -6.06
C VAL A 18 3.14 -3.91 -6.53
N ILE A 19 2.36 -3.19 -7.36
CA ILE A 19 1.03 -3.66 -7.77
C ILE A 19 1.07 -4.97 -8.59
N PRO A 20 1.91 -5.11 -9.64
CA PRO A 20 2.04 -6.40 -10.33
C PRO A 20 2.50 -7.55 -9.42
N ALA A 21 3.35 -7.27 -8.43
CA ALA A 21 3.79 -8.29 -7.48
C ALA A 21 2.63 -8.83 -6.62
N LEU A 22 1.71 -7.96 -6.18
CA LEU A 22 0.52 -8.39 -5.43
C LEU A 22 -0.37 -9.33 -6.25
N MET A 23 -0.51 -9.10 -7.56
CA MET A 23 -1.27 -10.01 -8.43
C MET A 23 -0.69 -11.42 -8.44
N THR A 24 0.65 -11.55 -8.36
CA THR A 24 1.30 -12.87 -8.22
C THR A 24 0.90 -13.57 -6.93
N VAL A 25 0.72 -12.81 -5.84
CA VAL A 25 0.24 -13.35 -4.56
C VAL A 25 -1.22 -13.79 -4.67
N VAL A 26 -2.10 -13.00 -5.30
CA VAL A 26 -3.52 -13.36 -5.51
C VAL A 26 -3.66 -14.72 -6.18
N ILE A 27 -2.82 -15.02 -7.18
CA ILE A 27 -2.84 -16.30 -7.89
C ILE A 27 -2.44 -17.46 -6.97
N ARG A 28 -1.45 -17.25 -6.10
CA ARG A 28 -0.89 -18.31 -5.25
C ARG A 28 -1.63 -18.49 -3.92
N ARG A 29 -2.31 -17.45 -3.45
CA ARG A 29 -2.90 -17.35 -2.11
C ARG A 29 -4.28 -16.69 -2.16
N PRO A 30 -5.32 -17.45 -2.56
CA PRO A 30 -6.68 -16.92 -2.68
C PRO A 30 -7.31 -16.53 -1.33
N ASP A 31 -6.69 -16.90 -0.21
CA ASP A 31 -7.09 -16.55 1.16
C ASP A 31 -6.60 -15.17 1.62
N ILE A 32 -5.73 -14.52 0.84
CA ILE A 32 -5.18 -13.19 1.12
C ILE A 32 -6.05 -12.09 0.51
N ARG A 33 -6.19 -10.99 1.24
CA ARG A 33 -6.78 -9.72 0.80
C ARG A 33 -5.80 -8.59 1.12
N PHE A 34 -5.92 -7.47 0.41
CA PHE A 34 -5.02 -6.33 0.60
C PHE A 34 -5.78 -5.08 1.02
N VAL A 35 -5.10 -4.22 1.80
CA VAL A 35 -5.44 -2.80 1.88
C VAL A 35 -4.22 -2.03 1.38
N ILE A 36 -4.38 -1.35 0.26
CA ILE A 36 -3.31 -0.70 -0.48
C ILE A 36 -3.38 0.80 -0.18
N TYR A 37 -2.29 1.34 0.35
CA TYR A 37 -2.14 2.75 0.71
C TYR A 37 -1.22 3.45 -0.28
N GLY A 38 -1.64 4.60 -0.79
CA GLY A 38 -0.78 5.40 -1.68
C GLY A 38 -1.48 6.58 -2.33
N ARG A 39 -0.75 7.29 -3.19
CA ARG A 39 -1.31 8.42 -3.93
C ARG A 39 -2.17 7.91 -5.08
N GLU A 40 -3.37 8.46 -5.19
CA GLU A 40 -4.41 7.93 -6.07
C GLU A 40 -4.04 8.05 -7.55
N ASP A 41 -3.45 9.18 -7.92
CA ASP A 41 -3.00 9.54 -9.27
C ASP A 41 -2.03 8.52 -9.88
N VAL A 42 -1.22 7.84 -9.05
CA VAL A 42 -0.23 6.86 -9.52
C VAL A 42 -0.59 5.42 -9.18
N VAL A 43 -1.32 5.15 -8.09
CA VAL A 43 -1.68 3.78 -7.71
C VAL A 43 -2.87 3.26 -8.51
N ARG A 44 -3.92 4.08 -8.70
CA ARG A 44 -5.14 3.60 -9.39
C ARG A 44 -4.89 3.17 -10.83
N PRO A 45 -4.10 3.89 -11.65
CA PRO A 45 -3.79 3.44 -13.01
C PRO A 45 -3.09 2.08 -13.04
N GLU A 46 -2.18 1.80 -12.10
CA GLU A 46 -1.51 0.50 -12.00
C GLU A 46 -2.48 -0.59 -11.54
N LEU A 47 -3.30 -0.32 -10.52
CA LEU A 47 -4.28 -1.28 -10.00
C LEU A 47 -5.35 -1.65 -11.03
N ALA A 48 -5.80 -0.69 -11.84
CA ALA A 48 -6.80 -0.89 -12.89
C ALA A 48 -6.36 -1.90 -13.96
N LYS A 49 -5.05 -2.11 -14.14
CA LYS A 49 -4.51 -3.13 -15.06
C LYS A 49 -4.79 -4.57 -14.58
N PHE A 50 -5.18 -4.75 -13.31
CA PHE A 50 -5.36 -6.06 -12.68
C PHE A 50 -6.72 -6.17 -11.97
N PRO A 51 -7.84 -6.37 -12.72
CA PRO A 51 -9.18 -6.42 -12.13
C PRO A 51 -9.34 -7.44 -10.99
N LYS A 52 -8.75 -8.63 -11.13
CA LYS A 52 -8.76 -9.67 -10.07
C LYS A 52 -8.08 -9.23 -8.78
N LEU A 53 -7.01 -8.43 -8.87
CA LEU A 53 -6.36 -7.85 -7.70
C LEU A 53 -7.25 -6.75 -7.09
N ALA A 54 -7.85 -5.90 -7.92
CA ALA A 54 -8.75 -4.85 -7.47
C ALA A 54 -9.96 -5.41 -6.70
N GLU A 55 -10.55 -6.52 -7.15
CA GLU A 55 -11.66 -7.19 -6.47
C GLU A 55 -11.34 -7.68 -5.04
N VAL A 56 -10.07 -8.01 -4.80
CA VAL A 56 -9.60 -8.55 -3.50
C VAL A 56 -8.83 -7.52 -2.68
N SER A 57 -8.87 -6.25 -3.09
CA SER A 57 -8.12 -5.16 -2.47
C SER A 57 -9.03 -3.98 -2.14
N GLU A 58 -8.82 -3.40 -0.98
CA GLU A 58 -9.27 -2.05 -0.67
C GLU A 58 -8.16 -1.06 -1.02
N PHE A 59 -8.49 0.09 -1.59
CA PHE A 59 -7.52 1.16 -1.84
C PHE A 59 -7.84 2.39 -0.99
N VAL A 60 -6.84 2.88 -0.26
CA VAL A 60 -6.94 4.07 0.59
C VAL A 60 -5.96 5.13 0.10
N HIS A 61 -6.51 6.27 -0.30
CA HIS A 61 -5.69 7.40 -0.72
C HIS A 61 -4.90 8.01 0.46
N CYS A 62 -3.65 8.36 0.16
CA CYS A 62 -2.73 9.08 1.04
C CYS A 62 -2.19 10.32 0.31
N GLU A 63 -2.20 11.47 1.02
CA GLU A 63 -1.67 12.74 0.51
C GLU A 63 -0.14 12.72 0.35
N ILE A 64 0.53 11.93 1.19
CA ILE A 64 1.99 11.95 1.33
C ILE A 64 2.55 10.55 1.07
N ALA A 65 3.68 10.50 0.37
CA ALA A 65 4.59 9.36 0.35
C ALA A 65 5.92 9.81 0.94
N VAL A 66 6.54 8.98 1.77
CA VAL A 66 7.88 9.25 2.30
C VAL A 66 8.89 9.11 1.16
N ARG A 67 9.79 10.09 1.01
CA ARG A 67 10.81 10.09 -0.04
C ARG A 67 12.09 9.38 0.44
N MET A 68 12.85 8.85 -0.51
CA MET A 68 14.11 8.13 -0.23
C MET A 68 15.18 9.02 0.44
N ASP A 69 15.13 10.33 0.20
CA ASP A 69 16.03 11.33 0.76
C ASP A 69 15.51 11.98 2.05
N ASP A 70 14.31 11.60 2.52
CA ASP A 70 13.77 12.13 3.77
C ASP A 70 14.57 11.57 4.96
N LYS A 71 14.97 12.47 5.86
CA LYS A 71 15.48 12.04 7.17
C LYS A 71 14.37 11.29 7.92
N PRO A 72 14.62 10.11 8.49
CA PRO A 72 13.58 9.30 9.13
C PRO A 72 12.73 10.04 10.17
N SER A 73 13.36 10.90 10.99
CA SER A 73 12.66 11.71 11.98
C SER A 73 11.69 12.73 11.37
N GLN A 74 12.03 13.31 10.22
CA GLN A 74 11.16 14.25 9.51
C GLN A 74 10.06 13.51 8.76
N ALA A 75 10.39 12.40 8.11
CA ALA A 75 9.41 11.53 7.45
C ALA A 75 8.30 11.09 8.41
N LEU A 76 8.67 10.61 9.60
CA LEU A 76 7.70 10.20 10.62
C LEU A 76 6.89 11.38 11.16
N ARG A 77 7.50 12.56 11.34
CA ARG A 77 6.80 13.74 11.87
C ARG A 77 5.80 14.29 10.86
N HIS A 78 6.20 14.48 9.60
CA HIS A 78 5.35 15.07 8.55
C HIS A 78 4.35 14.06 7.98
N GLY A 79 4.75 12.79 7.88
CA GLY A 79 3.90 11.71 7.39
C GLY A 79 2.89 11.20 8.42
N ARG A 80 2.95 11.66 9.67
CA ARG A 80 2.06 11.18 10.73
C ARG A 80 0.58 11.29 10.31
N TRP A 81 -0.14 10.18 10.40
CA TRP A 81 -1.56 10.03 10.02
C TRP A 81 -1.88 10.20 8.53
N LYS A 82 -0.91 10.59 7.70
CA LYS A 82 -1.14 11.04 6.31
C LYS A 82 -0.37 10.24 5.28
N SER A 83 0.84 9.79 5.60
CA SER A 83 1.66 9.07 4.64
C SER A 83 1.16 7.65 4.41
N SER A 84 1.39 7.13 3.22
CA SER A 84 1.10 5.74 2.87
C SER A 84 1.75 4.76 3.85
N MET A 85 3.04 4.96 4.13
CA MET A 85 3.78 4.19 5.13
C MET A 85 3.14 4.25 6.52
N TRP A 86 2.76 5.44 7.00
CA TRP A 86 2.16 5.58 8.33
C TRP A 86 0.81 4.86 8.40
N LYS A 87 -0.06 5.07 7.42
CA LYS A 87 -1.39 4.44 7.42
C LYS A 87 -1.31 2.92 7.28
N ALA A 88 -0.35 2.39 6.51
CA ALA A 88 -0.10 0.96 6.45
C ALA A 88 0.28 0.38 7.83
N VAL A 89 1.26 0.99 8.51
CA VAL A 89 1.65 0.57 9.87
C VAL A 89 0.51 0.72 10.88
N GLU A 90 -0.27 1.79 10.78
CA GLU A 90 -1.43 2.04 11.63
C GLU A 90 -2.53 0.97 11.44
N ALA A 91 -2.71 0.47 10.22
CA ALA A 91 -3.68 -0.60 9.95
C ALA A 91 -3.34 -1.88 10.72
N VAL A 92 -2.05 -2.23 10.81
CA VAL A 92 -1.59 -3.36 11.62
C VAL A 92 -1.79 -3.08 13.10
N LYS A 93 -1.36 -1.89 13.56
CA LYS A 93 -1.49 -1.48 14.97
C LYS A 93 -2.94 -1.51 15.47
N SER A 94 -3.90 -1.12 14.63
CA SER A 94 -5.32 -1.08 14.95
C SER A 94 -6.04 -2.43 14.77
N GLY A 95 -5.37 -3.44 14.22
CA GLY A 95 -5.98 -4.73 13.89
C GLY A 95 -6.83 -4.71 12.63
N ALA A 96 -6.83 -3.61 11.87
CA ALA A 96 -7.48 -3.52 10.56
C ALA A 96 -6.77 -4.39 9.50
N ALA A 97 -5.48 -4.68 9.69
CA ALA A 97 -4.69 -5.67 8.94
C ALA A 97 -3.90 -6.56 9.92
N GLN A 98 -3.53 -7.77 9.48
CA GLN A 98 -2.71 -8.70 10.28
C GLN A 98 -1.21 -8.55 10.03
N ALA A 99 -0.83 -7.95 8.90
CA ALA A 99 0.55 -7.73 8.49
C ALA A 99 0.67 -6.45 7.66
#